data_AF-A0A434DTY5-F1
#
_entry.id   AF-A0A434DTY5-F1
#
_cell.length_a   1.000
_cell.length_b   1.000
_cell.length_c   1.000
_cell.angle_alpha   90.00
_cell.angle_beta   90.00
_cell.angle_gamma   90.00
#
_symmetry.space_group_name_H-M   'P 1'
#
loop_
_entity.id
_entity.type
_entity.pdbx_description
1 polymer ?
#
loop_
_entity_poly.entity_id
_entity_poly.type
_entity_poly.pdbx_seq_one_letter_code
_entity_poly.pdbx_strand_id
1 'polypeptide(L)' 'MFPLIDINLRAVISLTRELRPRMRQPGGRIINVSSILGLTGYPGTVGYSVAKAGIAYLTLQQAGEQGL' A
#
# COMPACT_ATOMS: atom_id res chain seq x y z
N MET A 1 -13.49 -14.75 0.99
CA MET A 1 -12.56 -13.66 1.34
C MET A 1 -11.53 -13.58 0.23
N PHE A 2 -11.27 -12.41 -0.37
CA PHE A 2 -10.42 -12.28 -1.57
C PHE A 2 -8.92 -12.42 -1.19
N PRO A 3 -8.25 -13.56 -1.47
CA PRO A 3 -6.89 -13.81 -0.96
C PRO A 3 -5.88 -12.77 -1.46
N LEU A 4 -6.09 -12.27 -2.68
CA LEU A 4 -5.30 -11.20 -3.26
C LEU A 4 -5.37 -9.90 -2.46
N ILE A 5 -6.55 -9.53 -1.94
CA ILE A 5 -6.73 -8.31 -1.15
C ILE A 5 -6.06 -8.46 0.21
N ASP A 6 -6.22 -9.62 0.85
CA ASP A 6 -5.64 -9.86 2.17
C ASP A 6 -4.11 -9.75 2.14
N ILE A 7 -3.48 -10.34 1.12
CA ILE A 7 -2.01 -10.32 0.98
C ILE A 7 -1.51 -8.99 0.42
N ASN A 8 -2.08 -8.50 -0.68
CA ASN A 8 -1.50 -7.36 -1.41
C ASN A 8 -1.92 -5.99 -0.87
N LEU A 9 -2.92 -5.92 0.02
CA LEU A 9 -3.38 -4.67 0.60
C LEU A 9 -3.40 -4.73 2.12
N ARG A 10 -4.17 -5.64 2.72
CA ARG A 10 -4.36 -5.66 4.18
C ARG A 10 -3.06 -5.92 4.92
N ALA A 11 -2.26 -6.89 4.48
CA ALA A 11 -0.98 -7.19 5.11
C ALA A 11 -0.01 -6.00 5.03
N VAL A 12 0.04 -5.30 3.88
CA VAL A 12 0.91 -4.13 3.72
C VAL A 12 0.46 -2.98 4.62
N ILE A 13 -0.84 -2.71 4.73
CA ILE A 13 -1.37 -1.69 5.66
C ILE A 13 -0.94 -2.02 7.11
N SER A 14 -1.12 -3.27 7.53
CA SER A 14 -0.75 -3.73 8.88
C SER A 14 0.75 -3.56 9.14
N LEU A 15 1.60 -4.08 8.23
CA LEU A 15 3.06 -4.01 8.37
C LEU A 15 3.55 -2.57 8.40
N THR A 16 3.06 -1.72 7.50
CA THR A 16 3.47 -0.32 7.45
C THR A 16 3.07 0.44 8.71
N ARG A 17 1.90 0.14 9.28
CA ARG A 17 1.48 0.70 10.57
C ARG A 17 2.38 0.25 11.72
N GLU A 18 2.71 -1.04 11.78
CA GLU A 18 3.56 -1.62 12.84
C GLU A 18 5.02 -1.19 12.75
N LEU A 19 5.54 -0.96 11.55
CA LEU A 19 6.91 -0.48 11.34
C LEU A 19 7.07 1.03 11.60
N ARG A 20 5.96 1.80 11.54
CA ARG A 20 5.97 3.26 11.69
C ARG A 20 6.78 3.78 12.90
N PRO A 21 6.67 3.22 14.12
CA PRO A 21 7.46 3.69 15.26
C PRO A 21 8.97 3.53 15.04
N ARG A 22 9.40 2.46 14.36
CA ARG A 22 10.81 2.20 14.04
C ARG A 22 11.36 3.09 12.93
N MET A 23 10.49 3.72 12.13
CA MET A 23 10.92 4.65 11.08
C MET A 23 11.29 6.04 11.62
N ARG A 24 10.93 6.37 12.87
CA ARG A 24 11.21 7.68 13.48
C ARG A 24 12.65 7.84 13.96
N GLN A 25 13.30 6.77 14.45
CA GLN A 25 14.69 6.76 14.88
C GLN A 25 15.34 5.42 14.52
N PRO A 26 16.55 5.38 13.92
CA PRO A 26 17.40 6.52 13.51
C PRO A 26 16.89 7.27 12.28
N GLY A 27 15.75 6.84 11.73
CA GLY A 27 15.20 7.31 10.46
C GLY A 27 15.03 6.13 9.52
N GLY A 28 14.04 6.20 8.63
CA GLY A 28 13.76 5.15 7.66
C GLY A 28 12.84 5.63 6.55
N ARG A 29 12.68 4.78 5.55
CA ARG A 29 11.75 4.98 4.43
C ARG A 29 11.02 3.68 4.18
N ILE A 30 9.71 3.77 3.94
CA ILE A 30 8.89 2.64 3.50
C ILE A 30 8.59 2.88 2.02
N ILE A 31 8.96 1.92 1.19
CA ILE A 31 8.72 1.97 -0.26
C ILE A 31 7.63 0.93 -0.57
N ASN A 32 6.42 1.39 -0.84
CA ASN A 32 5.36 0.51 -1.29
C ASN A 32 5.37 0.37 -2.82
N VAL A 33 5.20 -0.85 -3.33
CA VAL A 33 5.21 -1.14 -4.77
C VAL A 33 3.79 -1.34 -5.28
N SER A 34 3.31 -0.36 -6.06
CA SER A 34 2.04 -0.41 -6.78
C SER A 34 2.21 -1.00 -8.20
N SER A 35 1.25 -0.74 -9.10
CA SER A 35 1.24 -1.19 -10.49
C SER A 35 0.40 -0.25 -11.33
N ILE A 36 0.71 -0.15 -12.63
CA ILE A 36 -0.14 0.54 -13.62
C ILE A 36 -1.57 -0.02 -13.67
N LEU A 37 -1.75 -1.29 -13.33
CA LEU A 37 -3.08 -1.92 -13.22
C LEU A 37 -3.89 -1.44 -12.02
N GLY A 38 -3.29 -0.66 -11.11
CA GLY A 38 -4.03 0.09 -10.09
C GLY A 38 -4.64 1.40 -10.60
N LEU A 39 -4.27 1.83 -11.82
CA LEU A 39 -4.72 3.08 -12.44
C LEU A 39 -5.48 2.84 -13.76
N THR A 40 -5.54 1.59 -14.21
CA THR A 40 -6.11 1.21 -15.49
C THR A 40 -6.95 -0.06 -15.34
N GLY A 41 -7.97 -0.22 -16.19
CA GLY A 41 -8.78 -1.43 -16.23
C GLY A 41 -8.13 -2.51 -17.07
N TYR A 42 -8.05 -3.73 -16.55
CA TYR A 42 -7.63 -4.91 -17.30
C TYR A 42 -8.53 -6.11 -16.95
N PRO A 43 -9.07 -6.84 -17.95
CA PRO A 43 -9.95 -7.97 -17.68
C PRO A 43 -9.30 -9.03 -16.77
N GLY A 44 -10.06 -9.55 -15.80
CA GLY A 44 -9.63 -10.63 -14.91
C GLY A 44 -8.75 -10.22 -13.73
N THR A 45 -8.38 -8.94 -13.58
CA THR A 45 -7.45 -8.51 -12.52
C THR A 45 -8.11 -7.76 -11.36
N VAL A 46 -9.44 -7.74 -11.26
CA VAL A 46 -10.20 -6.89 -10.29
C VAL A 46 -9.58 -6.88 -8.90
N GLY A 47 -9.35 -8.04 -8.28
CA GLY A 47 -8.77 -8.11 -6.93
C GLY A 47 -7.35 -7.57 -6.84
N TYR A 48 -6.49 -7.85 -7.83
CA TYR A 48 -5.12 -7.34 -7.88
C TYR A 48 -5.07 -5.83 -8.14
N SER A 49 -5.84 -5.37 -9.14
CA SER A 49 -5.97 -3.96 -9.51
C SER A 49 -6.46 -3.11 -8.34
N VAL A 50 -7.52 -3.56 -7.65
CA VAL A 50 -8.02 -2.89 -6.44
C VAL A 50 -6.96 -2.85 -5.34
N ALA A 51 -6.26 -3.96 -5.09
CA ALA A 51 -5.18 -3.98 -4.09
C ALA A 51 -4.08 -2.96 -4.42
N LYS A 52 -3.60 -2.95 -5.67
CA LYS A 52 -2.51 -2.06 -6.09
C LYS A 52 -2.92 -0.59 -6.15
N ALA A 53 -4.16 -0.28 -6.53
CA ALA A 53 -4.73 1.05 -6.38
C ALA A 53 -4.70 1.50 -4.91
N GLY A 54 -5.14 0.62 -3.99
CA GLY A 54 -5.08 0.86 -2.55
C GLY A 54 -3.67 1.11 -2.04
N ILE A 55 -2.65 0.40 -2.55
CA ILE A 55 -1.25 0.63 -2.20
C ILE A 55 -0.74 2.00 -2.65
N ALA A 56 -1.13 2.47 -3.84
CA ALA A 56 -0.75 3.81 -4.30
C ALA A 56 -1.32 4.89 -3.38
N TYR A 57 -2.61 4.78 -3.02
CA TYR A 57 -3.26 5.71 -2.10
C TYR A 57 -2.77 5.59 -0.66
N LEU A 58 -2.36 4.40 -0.21
CA LEU A 58 -1.75 4.21 1.10
C LEU A 58 -0.48 5.06 1.23
N THR A 59 0.40 5.03 0.21
CA THR A 59 1.61 5.85 0.20
C THR A 59 1.27 7.34 0.23
N LEU A 60 0.31 7.78 -0.60
CA LEU A 60 -0.11 9.18 -0.64
C LEU A 60 -0.64 9.65 0.72
N GLN A 61 -1.50 8.86 1.37
CA GLN A 61 -2.03 9.24 2.67
C GLN A 61 -0.98 9.25 3.77
N GLN A 62 -0.03 8.31 3.74
CA GLN A 62 1.04 8.27 4.72
C GLN A 62 2.00 9.44 4.59
N ALA A 63 2.25 9.91 3.36
CA ALA A 63 3.01 11.14 3.14
C ALA A 63 2.27 12.34 3.75
N GLY A 64 0.97 12.49 3.47
CA GLY A 64 0.15 13.56 4.04
C GLY A 64 0.06 13.53 5.56
N GLU A 65 -0.11 12.36 6.18
CA GLU A 65 -0.09 12.19 7.64
C GLU A 65 1.25 12.60 8.29
N GLN A 66 2.35 12.52 7.53
CA GLN A 66 3.70 12.82 8.01
C GLN A 66 4.12 14.27 7.72
N GLY A 67 3.24 15.08 7.11
CA GLY A 67 3.53 16.47 6.76
C GLY A 67 4.48 16.62 5.57
N LEU A 68 4.52 15.63 4.67
CA LEU A 68 5.16 15.73 3.35
C LEU A 68 4.17 16.27 2.31
#